data_AF-A0A483UXD3-F1
#
_entry.id   AF-A0A483UXD3-F1
#
_cell.length_a   1.000
_cell.length_b   1.000
_cell.length_c   1.000
_cell.angle_alpha   90.00
_cell.angle_beta   90.00
_cell.angle_gamma   90.00
#
_symmetry.space_group_name_H-M   'P 1'
#
loop_
_entity.id
_entity.type
_entity.pdbx_description
1 polymer ?
#
loop_
_entity_poly.entity_id
_entity_poly.type
_entity_poly.pdbx_seq_one_letter_code
_entity_poly.pdbx_strand_id
1 'polypeptide(L)'
;RLKAIKDLQESFTVSDQGKDTGMLVLSLTGDDPKALEKILNTISNNYLAQNIARQAAQDAKSLDFLNEQLPKVRADLDVAEDKLNQYRRQKDSVDLSLEAKSVLEQIVNVDNQLNELTFRESEISQLYTKEHPTYKALIEKRETLKEERAKLNKKVTAMPKTQQEILRLSRDVDSGQAVYMQLLNRQQELNIAKSSAIGNVRIIDNAISQPKPIKPNKALVILIGFILGVVISIGIVLLRVLIRRGIESPEQLEDIGINVYASIPVAETYAQKTDQNKKWLGKGLKDIHSFLAVENPADIAIEAIRGLRTSLHFAMMEARNNILMISGASPNAGKTFVSTNLAAIITQTGKKVLFIDTDMRKGYTHKLFNTNNEHGLSDILSGKSVIEKSVKKVTSGQFDYISRGLVPPNPAELLMHQRFADLMKWASENYDLVVLDTPPILAVTDAAIIGNYVGTTLLVARFEENTVKEIEVSYKRFEQSGVLVKGCILNGVVKKASSYYGYGYNHYG
;
A
#
# COMPACT_ATOMS: atom_id res chain seq x y z
N ARG A 1 3.15 28.82 27.61
CA ARG A 1 4.28 29.55 27.01
C ARG A 1 5.15 28.66 26.12
N LEU A 2 5.79 27.60 26.63
CA LEU A 2 6.68 26.73 25.83
C LEU A 2 5.99 26.08 24.63
N LYS A 3 4.75 25.61 24.80
CA LYS A 3 3.94 25.06 23.69
C LYS A 3 3.75 26.08 22.56
N ALA A 4 3.33 27.31 22.89
CA ALA A 4 3.14 28.36 21.90
C ALA A 4 4.44 28.72 21.15
N ILE A 5 5.59 28.67 21.83
CA ILE A 5 6.90 28.87 21.18
C ILE A 5 7.21 27.72 20.23
N LYS A 6 6.98 26.47 20.65
CA LYS A 6 7.22 25.28 19.83
C LYS A 6 6.32 25.25 18.59
N ASP A 7 5.02 25.48 18.78
CA ASP A 7 4.04 25.51 17.69
C ASP A 7 4.40 26.61 16.66
N LEU A 8 4.88 27.76 17.13
CA LEU A 8 5.38 28.83 16.27
C LEU A 8 6.67 28.41 15.55
N GLN A 9 7.63 27.79 16.24
CA GLN A 9 8.89 27.31 15.63
C GLN A 9 8.67 26.23 14.57
N GLU A 10 7.65 25.38 14.72
CA GLU A 10 7.32 24.34 13.73
C GLU A 10 6.64 24.92 12.47
N SER A 11 5.92 26.03 12.61
CA SER A 11 5.14 26.66 11.53
C SER A 11 5.84 27.84 10.87
N PHE A 12 6.83 28.45 11.53
CA PHE A 12 7.58 29.62 11.09
C PHE A 12 8.90 29.22 10.45
N THR A 13 9.14 29.71 9.23
CA THR A 13 10.36 29.45 8.47
C THR A 13 10.97 30.75 7.99
N VAL A 14 12.30 30.83 8.04
CA VAL A 14 13.10 31.95 7.53
C VAL A 14 14.02 31.41 6.45
N SER A 15 13.99 32.03 5.27
CA SER A 15 14.84 31.67 4.13
C SER A 15 15.50 32.91 3.54
N ASP A 16 16.73 32.76 3.05
CA ASP A 16 17.43 33.83 2.32
C ASP A 16 16.92 33.91 0.87
N GLN A 17 16.69 35.13 0.38
CA GLN A 17 16.24 35.37 -0.99
C GLN A 17 17.44 35.59 -1.92
N GLY A 18 18.08 34.49 -2.30
CA GLY A 18 19.29 34.49 -3.14
C GLY A 18 20.56 34.23 -2.34
N LYS A 19 21.71 34.18 -3.02
CA LYS A 19 23.01 34.10 -2.34
C LYS A 19 23.52 35.52 -2.07
N ASP A 20 23.89 35.79 -0.83
CA ASP A 20 24.51 37.05 -0.37
C ASP A 20 23.67 38.32 -0.60
N THR A 21 22.35 38.19 -0.69
CA THR A 21 21.47 39.36 -0.87
C THR A 21 21.14 40.05 0.45
N GLY A 22 21.29 39.34 1.59
CA GLY A 22 20.91 39.84 2.91
C GLY A 22 19.39 40.00 3.08
N MET A 23 18.58 39.44 2.18
CA MET A 23 17.12 39.55 2.21
C MET A 23 16.50 38.30 2.85
N LEU A 24 15.87 38.48 4.02
CA LEU A 24 15.20 37.39 4.71
C LEU A 24 13.71 37.36 4.35
N VAL A 25 13.28 36.22 3.80
CA VAL A 25 11.87 35.91 3.57
C VAL A 25 11.34 35.13 4.77
N LEU A 26 10.30 35.68 5.39
CA LEU A 26 9.62 35.06 6.51
C LEU A 26 8.33 34.41 6.02
N SER A 27 8.06 33.17 6.42
CA SER A 27 6.84 32.44 6.04
C SER A 27 6.24 31.76 7.26
N LEU A 28 4.91 31.80 7.37
CA LEU A 28 4.15 31.19 8.44
C LEU A 28 2.94 30.47 7.86
N THR A 29 2.77 29.19 8.22
CA THR A 29 1.67 28.34 7.71
C THR A 29 0.67 28.04 8.82
N GLY A 30 -0.62 28.20 8.55
CA GLY A 30 -1.71 27.85 9.47
C GLY A 30 -3.09 28.06 8.86
N ASP A 31 -4.13 28.02 9.71
CA ASP A 31 -5.53 27.95 9.26
C ASP A 31 -6.21 29.33 9.08
N ASP A 32 -5.86 30.34 9.87
CA ASP A 32 -6.47 31.68 9.82
C ASP A 32 -5.53 32.71 9.15
N PRO A 33 -5.79 33.10 7.89
CA PRO A 33 -4.98 34.07 7.15
C PRO A 33 -4.74 35.39 7.89
N LYS A 34 -5.76 35.93 8.56
CA LYS A 34 -5.67 37.24 9.24
C LYS A 34 -4.82 37.16 10.48
N ALA A 35 -4.96 36.07 11.24
CA ALA A 35 -4.12 35.82 12.40
C ALA A 35 -2.65 35.65 12.00
N LEU A 36 -2.37 34.91 10.92
CA LEU A 36 -1.01 34.68 10.42
C LEU A 36 -0.33 35.98 9.98
N GLU A 37 -1.03 36.84 9.25
CA GLU A 37 -0.54 38.16 8.85
C GLU A 37 -0.16 39.00 10.06
N LYS A 38 -1.05 39.06 11.06
CA LYS A 38 -0.81 39.81 12.30
C LYS A 38 0.39 39.26 13.07
N ILE A 39 0.52 37.94 13.18
CA ILE A 39 1.63 37.28 13.87
C ILE A 39 2.94 37.63 13.17
N LEU A 40 3.01 37.47 11.84
CA LEU A 40 4.23 37.70 11.07
C LEU A 40 4.67 39.18 11.14
N ASN A 41 3.73 40.11 10.97
CA ASN A 41 4.00 41.54 11.13
C ASN A 41 4.49 41.89 12.55
N THR A 42 3.92 41.25 13.58
CA THR A 42 4.35 41.45 14.98
C THR A 42 5.77 40.93 15.21
N ILE A 43 6.13 39.78 14.63
CA ILE A 43 7.49 39.22 14.70
C ILE A 43 8.48 40.17 14.03
N SER A 44 8.20 40.63 12.81
CA SER A 44 9.06 41.56 12.07
C SER A 44 9.28 42.87 12.82
N ASN A 45 8.21 43.47 13.35
CA ASN A 45 8.29 44.72 14.10
C ASN A 45 9.07 44.55 15.42
N ASN A 46 8.86 43.45 16.14
CA ASN A 46 9.61 43.16 17.37
C ASN A 46 11.10 42.94 17.08
N TYR A 47 11.42 42.26 15.98
CA TYR A 47 12.81 42.06 15.57
C TYR A 47 13.48 43.38 15.20
N LEU A 48 12.80 44.24 14.44
CA LEU A 48 13.29 45.58 14.11
C LEU A 48 13.53 46.42 15.37
N ALA A 49 12.55 46.47 16.28
CA ALA A 49 12.67 47.22 17.52
C ALA A 49 13.82 46.68 18.40
N GLN A 50 13.98 45.36 18.47
CA GLN A 50 15.09 44.75 19.19
C GLN A 50 16.45 45.05 18.54
N ASN A 51 16.53 45.09 17.20
CA ASN A 51 17.75 45.44 16.49
C ASN A 51 18.15 46.89 16.75
N ILE A 52 17.20 47.83 16.65
CA ILE A 52 17.42 49.25 16.97
C ILE A 52 17.88 49.41 18.42
N ALA A 53 17.22 48.74 19.36
CA ALA A 53 17.59 48.81 20.78
C ALA A 53 18.99 48.25 21.08
N ARG A 54 19.36 47.13 20.43
CA ARG A 54 20.71 46.53 20.56
C ARG A 54 21.78 47.44 19.97
N GLN A 55 21.54 48.00 18.79
CA GLN A 55 22.48 48.92 18.14
C GLN A 55 22.67 50.18 18.98
N ALA A 56 21.58 50.81 19.43
CA ALA A 56 21.65 51.98 20.29
C ALA A 56 22.39 51.72 21.61
N ALA A 57 22.21 50.54 22.22
CA ALA A 57 22.93 50.14 23.42
C ALA A 57 24.43 49.94 23.17
N GLN A 58 24.82 49.41 22.00
CA GLN A 58 26.21 49.27 21.60
C GLN A 58 26.86 50.64 21.35
N ASP A 59 26.21 51.50 20.58
CA ASP A 59 26.70 52.85 20.28
C ASP A 59 26.85 53.70 21.55
N ALA A 60 25.92 53.57 22.49
CA ALA A 60 26.01 54.22 23.80
C ALA A 60 27.24 53.78 24.59
N LYS A 61 27.52 52.47 24.66
CA LYS A 61 28.72 51.96 25.34
C LYS A 61 30.01 52.42 24.67
N SER A 62 30.05 52.42 23.34
CA SER A 62 31.20 52.93 22.58
C SER A 62 31.42 54.42 22.82
N LEU A 63 30.36 55.21 22.88
CA LEU A 63 30.44 56.63 23.26
C LEU A 63 30.95 56.84 24.68
N ASP A 64 30.47 56.05 25.65
CA ASP A 64 30.93 56.14 27.04
C ASP A 64 32.44 55.87 27.13
N PHE A 65 32.94 54.86 26.41
CA PHE A 65 34.38 54.59 26.30
C PHE A 65 35.16 55.77 25.71
N LEU A 66 34.67 56.36 24.61
CA LEU A 66 35.32 57.51 23.98
C LEU A 66 35.31 58.74 24.88
N ASN A 67 34.20 58.99 25.59
CA ASN A 67 34.07 60.10 26.55
C ASN A 67 35.10 60.00 27.70
N GLU A 68 35.45 58.79 28.12
CA GLU A 68 36.45 58.56 29.16
C GLU A 68 37.90 58.67 28.62
N GLN A 69 38.15 58.22 27.39
CA GLN A 69 39.49 58.17 26.81
C GLN A 69 39.93 59.49 26.18
N LEU A 70 39.02 60.24 25.55
CA LEU A 70 39.34 61.51 24.87
C LEU A 70 40.06 62.53 25.79
N PRO A 71 39.62 62.76 27.05
CA PRO A 71 40.33 63.66 27.95
C PRO A 71 41.75 63.17 28.31
N LYS A 72 41.94 61.85 28.42
CA LYS A 72 43.26 61.24 28.71
C LYS A 72 44.22 61.47 27.55
N VAL A 73 43.77 61.16 26.32
CA VAL A 73 44.55 61.38 25.10
C VAL A 73 44.85 62.87 24.89
N ARG A 74 43.88 63.76 25.21
CA ARG A 74 44.09 65.21 25.15
C ARG A 74 45.17 65.66 26.13
N ALA A 75 45.12 65.20 27.38
CA ALA A 75 46.11 65.54 28.38
C ALA A 75 47.51 65.03 28.01
N ASP A 76 47.61 63.81 27.48
CA ASP A 76 48.88 63.26 27.00
C ASP A 76 49.45 64.07 25.82
N LEU A 77 48.59 64.54 24.91
CA LEU A 77 48.97 65.43 23.81
C LEU A 77 49.46 66.78 24.32
N ASP A 78 48.75 67.42 25.26
CA ASP A 78 49.16 68.70 25.85
C ASP A 78 50.55 68.57 26.51
N VAL A 79 50.83 67.45 27.21
CA VAL A 79 52.15 67.15 27.78
C VAL A 79 53.23 66.96 26.70
N ALA A 80 52.91 66.31 25.58
CA ALA A 80 53.83 66.14 24.46
C ALA A 80 54.14 67.48 23.77
N GLU A 81 53.13 68.31 23.55
CA GLU A 81 53.26 69.67 22.99
C GLU A 81 54.14 70.54 23.89
N ASP A 82 53.92 70.50 25.21
CA ASP A 82 54.73 71.24 26.17
C ASP A 82 56.20 70.80 26.15
N LYS A 83 56.47 69.50 26.11
CA LYS A 83 57.85 68.97 25.99
C LYS A 83 58.52 69.42 24.70
N LEU A 84 57.81 69.37 23.57
CA LEU A 84 58.33 69.84 22.28
C LEU A 84 58.62 71.34 22.32
N ASN A 85 57.71 72.14 22.86
CA ASN A 85 57.86 73.59 22.97
C ASN A 85 59.00 73.98 23.93
N GLN A 86 59.15 73.27 25.05
CA GLN A 86 60.30 73.45 25.96
C GLN A 86 61.63 73.12 25.27
N TYR A 87 61.69 72.01 24.53
CA TYR A 87 62.90 71.63 23.79
C TYR A 87 63.25 72.65 22.71
N ARG A 88 62.27 73.14 21.95
CA ARG A 88 62.44 74.20 20.94
C ARG A 88 62.96 75.51 21.53
N ARG A 89 62.52 75.87 22.74
CA ARG A 89 63.00 77.06 23.48
C ARG A 89 64.44 76.93 23.98
N GLN A 90 64.88 75.73 24.36
CA GLN A 90 66.22 75.51 24.93
C GLN A 90 67.35 75.38 23.89
N LYS A 91 67.03 75.03 22.65
CA LYS A 91 68.01 74.61 21.63
C LYS A 91 68.03 75.48 20.38
N ASP A 92 67.44 76.68 20.42
CA ASP A 92 67.31 77.62 19.29
C ASP A 92 66.82 76.94 18.00
N SER A 93 65.50 76.81 17.85
CA SER A 93 64.76 76.42 16.62
C SER A 93 65.55 75.57 15.61
N VAL A 94 65.90 74.34 15.98
CA VAL A 94 66.50 73.38 15.04
C VAL A 94 65.41 72.92 14.08
N ASP A 95 65.47 73.34 12.82
CA ASP A 95 64.59 72.80 11.78
C ASP A 95 65.00 71.37 11.41
N LEU A 96 64.01 70.48 11.32
CA LEU A 96 64.20 69.13 10.82
C LEU A 96 64.69 69.18 9.36
N SER A 97 65.72 68.38 9.04
CA SER A 97 66.16 68.19 7.66
C SER A 97 65.04 67.60 6.80
N LEU A 98 65.10 67.77 5.48
CA LEU A 98 64.11 67.18 4.56
C LEU A 98 64.04 65.65 4.70
N GLU A 99 65.17 64.99 4.95
CA GLU A 99 65.24 63.55 5.22
C GLU A 99 64.56 63.18 6.55
N ALA A 100 64.81 63.95 7.62
CA ALA A 100 64.18 63.73 8.92
C ALA A 100 62.67 64.00 8.89
N LYS A 101 62.20 65.01 8.14
CA LYS A 101 60.76 65.27 7.90
C LYS A 101 60.10 64.12 7.16
N SER A 102 60.73 63.60 6.10
CA SER A 102 60.20 62.45 5.35
C SER A 102 60.11 61.19 6.21
N VAL A 103 61.13 60.91 7.03
CA VAL A 103 61.09 59.78 7.98
C VAL A 103 60.03 59.98 9.06
N LEU A 104 59.87 61.20 9.58
CA LEU A 104 58.82 61.56 10.53
C LEU A 104 57.43 61.31 9.95
N GLU A 105 57.15 61.79 8.74
CA GLU A 105 55.87 61.56 8.04
C GLU A 105 55.57 60.06 7.86
N GLN A 106 56.57 59.27 7.47
CA GLN A 106 56.41 57.81 7.34
C GLN A 106 56.12 57.15 8.68
N ILE A 107 56.81 57.55 9.75
CA ILE A 107 56.58 56.99 11.09
C ILE A 107 55.19 57.38 11.60
N VAL A 108 54.79 58.65 11.47
CA VAL A 108 53.46 59.12 11.88
C VAL A 108 52.37 58.37 11.12
N ASN A 109 52.54 58.15 9.81
CA ASN A 109 51.60 57.35 9.02
C ASN A 109 51.51 55.89 9.53
N VAL A 110 52.64 55.25 9.82
CA VAL A 110 52.65 53.87 10.36
C VAL A 110 52.03 53.82 11.76
N ASP A 111 52.33 54.77 12.64
CA ASP A 111 51.74 54.84 13.99
C ASP A 111 50.23 55.11 13.91
N ASN A 112 49.76 55.95 12.98
CA ASN A 112 48.32 56.15 12.74
C ASN A 112 47.63 54.84 12.32
N GLN A 113 48.22 54.08 11.39
CA GLN A 113 47.69 52.78 11.00
C GLN A 113 47.71 51.77 12.17
N LEU A 114 48.76 51.76 12.99
CA LEU A 114 48.84 50.91 14.18
C LEU A 114 47.78 51.27 15.21
N ASN A 115 47.53 52.56 15.43
CA ASN A 115 46.49 53.03 16.34
C ASN A 115 45.10 52.66 15.81
N GLU A 116 44.83 52.84 14.51
CA GLU A 116 43.59 52.39 13.89
C GLU A 116 43.38 50.87 14.06
N LEU A 117 44.41 50.05 13.83
CA LEU A 117 44.33 48.61 14.05
C LEU A 117 44.12 48.25 15.52
N THR A 118 44.65 49.04 16.45
CA THR A 118 44.44 48.84 17.90
C THR A 118 42.98 49.09 18.28
N PHE A 119 42.36 50.14 17.72
CA PHE A 119 40.93 50.37 17.90
C PHE A 119 40.08 49.26 17.28
N ARG A 120 40.40 48.85 16.04
CA ARG A 120 39.73 47.72 15.40
C ARG A 120 39.89 46.41 16.18
N GLU A 121 41.05 46.18 16.80
CA GLU A 121 41.24 45.01 17.68
C GLU A 121 40.28 45.06 18.87
N SER A 122 40.12 46.22 19.52
CA SER A 122 39.17 46.39 20.62
C SER A 122 37.75 46.05 20.19
N GLU A 123 37.30 46.55 19.03
CA GLU A 123 35.97 46.25 18.47
C GLU A 123 35.80 44.76 18.13
N ILE A 124 36.78 44.17 17.44
CA ILE A 124 36.73 42.77 16.98
C ILE A 124 36.84 41.80 18.17
N SER A 125 37.59 42.14 19.22
CA SER A 125 37.74 41.30 20.42
C SER A 125 36.43 41.12 21.20
N GLN A 126 35.46 42.02 21.01
CA GLN A 126 34.12 41.90 21.60
C GLN A 126 33.22 40.95 20.81
N LEU A 127 33.52 40.73 19.53
CA LEU A 127 32.68 39.96 18.59
C LEU A 127 33.26 38.58 18.26
N TYR A 128 34.59 38.44 18.28
CA TYR A 128 35.30 37.26 17.79
C TYR A 128 36.33 36.75 18.80
N THR A 129 36.58 35.44 18.77
CA THR A 129 37.67 34.83 19.53
C THR A 129 39.02 35.04 18.83
N LYS A 130 40.12 34.92 19.58
CA LYS A 130 41.49 35.11 19.05
C LYS A 130 41.85 34.16 17.89
N GLU A 131 41.14 33.03 17.78
CA GLU A 131 41.38 32.03 16.72
C GLU A 131 40.67 32.35 15.40
N HIS A 132 39.75 33.32 15.39
CA HIS A 132 38.95 33.64 14.21
C HIS A 132 39.84 34.20 13.08
N PRO A 133 39.62 33.82 11.79
CA PRO A 133 40.47 34.25 10.67
C PRO A 133 40.64 35.77 10.56
N THR A 134 39.58 36.55 10.84
CA THR A 134 39.65 38.02 10.80
C THR A 134 40.55 38.59 11.90
N TYR A 135 40.54 38.00 13.10
CA TYR A 135 41.41 38.41 14.19
C TYR A 135 42.88 38.09 13.86
N LYS A 136 43.17 36.89 13.31
CA LYS A 136 44.52 36.51 12.87
C LYS A 136 45.07 37.44 11.79
N ALA A 137 44.28 37.74 10.77
CA ALA A 137 44.67 38.66 9.70
C ALA A 137 44.97 40.08 10.21
N LEU A 138 44.20 40.57 11.19
CA LEU A 138 44.47 41.86 11.84
C LEU A 138 45.81 41.86 12.58
N ILE A 139 46.07 40.80 13.36
CA ILE A 139 47.32 40.67 14.13
C ILE A 139 48.52 40.58 13.19
N GLU A 140 48.43 39.78 12.13
CA GLU A 140 49.48 39.67 11.11
C GLU A 140 49.78 41.04 10.48
N LYS A 141 48.74 41.77 10.06
CA LYS A 141 48.90 43.13 9.52
C LYS A 141 49.57 44.07 10.54
N ARG A 142 49.20 43.97 11.81
CA ARG A 142 49.82 44.78 12.87
C ARG A 142 51.30 44.47 13.05
N GLU A 143 51.69 43.20 13.00
CA GLU A 143 53.10 42.82 13.10
C GLU A 143 53.92 43.33 11.90
N THR A 144 53.38 43.28 10.67
CA THR A 144 54.07 43.86 9.50
C THR A 144 54.34 45.36 9.65
N LEU A 145 53.39 46.12 10.19
CA LEU A 145 53.55 47.56 10.45
C LEU A 145 54.53 47.83 11.59
N LYS A 146 54.56 46.98 12.63
CA LYS A 146 55.57 47.08 13.69
C LYS A 146 56.99 46.85 13.17
N GLU A 147 57.17 45.89 12.26
CA GLU A 147 58.46 45.65 11.61
C GLU A 147 58.88 46.84 10.74
N GLU A 148 57.94 47.43 9.99
CA GLU A 148 58.18 48.63 9.20
C GLU A 148 58.59 49.82 10.09
N ARG A 149 57.86 50.04 11.19
CA ARG A 149 58.23 51.06 12.20
C ARG A 149 59.62 50.80 12.78
N ALA A 150 59.98 49.54 13.05
CA ALA A 150 61.30 49.20 13.55
C ALA A 150 62.41 49.51 12.52
N LYS A 151 62.16 49.29 11.22
CA LYS A 151 63.08 49.69 10.14
C LYS A 151 63.25 51.21 10.07
N LEU A 152 62.17 51.97 10.20
CA LEU A 152 62.23 53.45 10.23
C LEU A 152 62.96 53.97 11.47
N ASN A 153 62.73 53.38 12.64
CA ASN A 153 63.45 53.73 13.87
C ASN A 153 64.98 53.51 13.74
N LYS A 154 65.43 52.49 13.00
CA LYS A 154 66.86 52.31 12.70
C LYS A 154 67.43 53.49 11.90
N LYS A 155 66.66 54.07 10.97
CA LYS A 155 67.07 55.29 10.26
C LYS A 155 67.17 56.49 11.19
N VAL A 156 66.24 56.61 12.15
CA VAL A 156 66.29 57.66 13.18
C VAL A 156 67.58 57.52 14.01
N THR A 157 67.99 56.30 14.40
CA THR A 157 69.23 56.12 15.19
C THR A 157 70.52 56.51 14.48
N ALA A 158 70.51 56.60 13.14
CA ALA A 158 71.65 57.07 12.34
C ALA A 158 71.76 58.59 12.29
N MET A 159 70.73 59.33 12.71
CA MET A 159 70.72 60.80 12.71
C MET A 159 71.49 61.39 13.90
N PRO A 160 71.93 62.65 13.86
CA PRO A 160 72.50 63.34 15.02
C PRO A 160 71.55 63.36 16.23
N LYS A 161 72.09 63.28 17.45
CA LYS A 161 71.29 63.21 18.70
C LYS A 161 70.24 64.33 18.85
N THR A 162 70.56 65.53 18.39
CA THR A 162 69.64 66.68 18.42
C THR A 162 68.46 66.51 17.47
N GLN A 163 68.68 65.91 16.29
CA GLN A 163 67.65 65.58 15.31
C GLN A 163 66.80 64.39 15.75
N GLN A 164 67.39 63.40 16.44
CA GLN A 164 66.64 62.27 17.02
C GLN A 164 65.63 62.76 18.06
N GLU A 165 66.06 63.62 18.97
CA GLU A 165 65.22 64.09 20.06
C GLU A 165 64.07 64.96 19.58
N ILE A 166 64.34 65.91 18.65
CA ILE A 166 63.26 66.71 18.06
C ILE A 166 62.29 65.87 17.22
N LEU A 167 62.79 64.89 16.46
CA LEU A 167 61.94 63.98 15.69
C LEU A 167 61.05 63.16 16.63
N ARG A 168 61.59 62.63 17.73
CA ARG A 168 60.81 61.88 18.73
C ARG A 168 59.69 62.73 19.32
N LEU A 169 60.00 63.95 19.77
CA LEU A 169 59.02 64.87 20.35
C LEU A 169 57.99 65.31 19.32
N SER A 170 58.40 65.61 18.08
CA SER A 170 57.50 65.93 16.98
C SER A 170 56.59 64.76 16.61
N ARG A 171 57.12 63.53 16.58
CA ARG A 171 56.32 62.32 16.34
C ARG A 171 55.25 62.14 17.42
N ASP A 172 55.62 62.31 18.69
CA ASP A 172 54.68 62.13 19.80
C ASP A 172 53.54 63.16 19.73
N VAL A 173 53.82 64.40 19.31
CA VAL A 173 52.80 65.43 19.06
C VAL A 173 51.96 65.12 17.82
N ASP A 174 52.58 64.88 16.67
CA ASP A 174 51.88 64.68 15.40
C ASP A 174 51.01 63.41 15.43
N SER A 175 51.52 62.31 16.00
CA SER A 175 50.75 61.09 16.20
C SER A 175 49.65 61.28 17.24
N GLY A 176 49.93 61.95 18.36
CA GLY A 176 48.93 62.25 19.38
C GLY A 176 47.78 63.11 18.85
N GLN A 177 48.09 64.13 18.04
CA GLN A 177 47.10 64.99 17.39
C GLN A 177 46.24 64.20 16.41
N ALA A 178 46.85 63.32 15.60
CA ALA A 178 46.11 62.47 14.67
C ALA A 178 45.14 61.52 15.39
N VAL A 179 45.59 60.86 16.47
CA VAL A 179 44.74 59.98 17.29
C VAL A 179 43.60 60.76 17.94
N TYR A 180 43.90 61.91 18.54
CA TYR A 180 42.88 62.75 19.17
C TYR A 180 41.79 63.15 18.17
N MET A 181 42.18 63.62 16.98
CA MET A 181 41.23 64.00 15.94
C MET A 181 40.41 62.80 15.44
N GLN A 182 41.02 61.62 15.29
CA GLN A 182 40.31 60.40 14.91
C GLN A 182 39.26 60.00 15.96
N LEU A 183 39.63 60.02 17.25
CA LEU A 183 38.70 59.73 18.35
C LEU A 183 37.57 60.76 18.43
N LEU A 184 37.89 62.04 18.22
CA LEU A 184 36.90 63.13 18.22
C LEU A 184 35.89 62.95 17.08
N ASN A 185 36.38 62.70 15.86
CA ASN A 185 35.51 62.42 14.71
C ASN A 185 34.63 61.20 14.97
N ARG A 186 35.20 60.12 15.52
CA ARG A 186 34.44 58.91 15.85
C ARG A 186 33.37 59.16 16.91
N GLN A 187 33.66 59.97 17.92
CA GLN A 187 32.70 60.40 18.93
C GLN A 187 31.56 61.22 18.30
N GLN A 188 31.87 62.15 17.38
CA GLN A 188 30.86 62.93 16.67
C GLN A 188 29.96 62.04 15.79
N GLU A 189 30.53 61.11 15.04
CA GLU A 189 29.78 60.13 14.25
C GLU A 189 28.81 59.31 15.12
N LEU A 190 29.29 58.77 16.24
CA LEU A 190 28.46 57.98 17.14
C LEU A 190 27.39 58.83 17.84
N ASN A 191 27.65 60.10 18.15
CA ASN A 191 26.64 61.01 18.69
C ASN A 191 25.51 61.27 17.68
N ILE A 192 25.83 61.39 16.40
CA ILE A 192 24.84 61.49 15.32
C ILE A 192 24.08 60.16 15.19
N ALA A 193 24.78 59.03 15.14
CA ALA A 193 24.17 57.70 15.01
C ALA A 193 23.20 57.35 16.16
N LYS A 194 23.61 57.62 17.41
CA LYS A 194 22.75 57.47 18.61
C LYS A 194 21.48 58.30 18.52
N SER A 195 21.57 59.50 17.94
CA SER A 195 20.44 60.42 17.77
C SER A 195 19.51 60.02 16.61
N SER A 196 20.06 59.36 15.58
CA SER A 196 19.29 58.91 14.42
C SER A 196 18.50 57.61 14.65
N ALA A 197 18.87 56.78 15.63
CA ALA A 197 18.19 55.52 15.99
C ALA A 197 17.90 54.58 14.77
N ILE A 198 18.77 54.62 13.76
CA ILE A 198 18.64 53.78 12.56
C ILE A 198 19.27 52.42 12.88
N GLY A 199 18.48 51.35 12.79
CA GLY A 199 18.97 49.97 12.89
C GLY A 199 19.55 49.47 11.55
N ASN A 200 20.28 48.36 11.59
CA ASN A 200 20.88 47.75 10.40
C ASN A 200 19.93 46.79 9.66
N VAL A 201 18.66 46.74 10.08
CA VAL A 201 17.60 45.92 9.49
C VAL A 201 16.47 46.82 9.04
N ARG A 202 15.88 46.52 7.89
CA ARG A 202 14.71 47.23 7.36
C ARG A 202 13.66 46.24 6.89
N ILE A 203 12.40 46.54 7.17
CA ILE A 203 11.25 45.81 6.62
C ILE A 203 11.01 46.33 5.19
N ILE A 204 11.07 45.44 4.21
CA ILE A 204 10.81 45.76 2.79
C ILE A 204 9.30 45.68 2.54
N ASP A 205 8.70 44.52 2.78
CA ASP A 205 7.29 44.25 2.57
C ASP A 205 6.61 43.79 3.87
N ASN A 206 5.34 44.18 4.03
CA ASN A 206 4.48 43.66 5.09
C ASN A 206 4.00 42.24 4.75
N ALA A 207 3.62 41.49 5.77
CA ALA A 207 3.06 40.16 5.60
C ALA A 207 1.80 40.20 4.73
N ILE A 208 1.67 39.26 3.79
CA ILE A 208 0.48 39.06 2.97
C ILE A 208 0.07 37.59 3.02
N SER A 209 -1.24 37.33 3.09
CA SER A 209 -1.78 35.97 3.04
C SER A 209 -2.06 35.52 1.61
N GLN A 210 -1.76 34.25 1.29
CA GLN A 210 -2.14 33.68 0.00
C GLN A 210 -3.66 33.44 -0.09
N PRO A 211 -4.32 33.77 -1.22
CA PRO A 211 -5.77 33.63 -1.37
C PRO A 211 -6.24 32.18 -1.55
N LYS A 212 -5.33 31.25 -1.88
CA LYS A 212 -5.63 29.83 -2.06
C LYS A 212 -4.95 29.00 -0.98
N PRO A 213 -5.60 27.95 -0.45
CA PRO A 213 -5.02 27.07 0.55
C PRO A 213 -3.87 26.25 -0.07
N ILE A 214 -2.72 26.22 0.61
CA ILE A 214 -1.53 25.48 0.17
C ILE A 214 -1.60 23.98 0.50
N LYS A 215 -2.36 23.59 1.53
CA LYS A 215 -2.52 22.20 2.00
C LYS A 215 -3.95 21.94 2.51
N PRO A 216 -4.45 20.70 2.43
CA PRO A 216 -3.89 19.54 1.71
C PRO A 216 -4.17 19.59 0.20
N ASN A 217 -3.34 18.93 -0.61
CA ASN A 217 -3.61 18.76 -2.04
C ASN A 217 -4.72 17.71 -2.23
N LYS A 218 -5.96 18.18 -2.43
CA LYS A 218 -7.16 17.33 -2.56
C LYS A 218 -7.01 16.25 -3.63
N ALA A 219 -6.34 16.54 -4.74
CA ALA A 219 -6.13 15.57 -5.82
C ALA A 219 -5.23 14.40 -5.39
N LEU A 220 -4.14 14.69 -4.66
CA LEU A 220 -3.25 13.67 -4.11
C LEU A 220 -3.99 12.76 -3.12
N VAL A 221 -4.81 13.34 -2.23
CA VAL A 221 -5.59 12.58 -1.25
C VAL A 221 -6.59 11.64 -1.94
N ILE A 222 -7.30 12.13 -2.97
CA ILE A 222 -8.23 11.31 -3.75
C ILE A 222 -7.49 10.18 -4.48
N LEU A 223 -6.33 10.45 -5.07
CA LEU A 223 -5.52 9.45 -5.77
C LEU A 223 -5.08 8.32 -4.82
N ILE A 224 -4.56 8.66 -3.64
CA ILE A 224 -4.14 7.68 -2.63
C ILE A 224 -5.35 6.86 -2.15
N GLY A 225 -6.49 7.52 -1.89
CA GLY A 225 -7.72 6.84 -1.49
C GLY A 225 -8.22 5.85 -2.54
N PHE A 226 -8.17 6.22 -3.82
CA PHE A 226 -8.54 5.35 -4.93
C PHE A 226 -7.65 4.10 -5.02
N ILE A 227 -6.32 4.29 -4.96
CA ILE A 227 -5.35 3.18 -5.01
C ILE A 227 -5.57 2.21 -3.85
N LEU A 228 -5.74 2.71 -2.63
CA LEU A 228 -6.05 1.87 -1.46
C LEU A 228 -7.36 1.09 -1.62
N GLY A 229 -8.40 1.74 -2.15
CA GLY A 229 -9.69 1.10 -2.43
C GLY A 229 -9.58 -0.06 -3.42
N VAL A 230 -8.79 0.10 -4.49
CA VAL A 230 -8.53 -0.96 -5.48
C VAL A 230 -7.79 -2.13 -4.84
N VAL A 231 -6.73 -1.86 -4.07
CA VAL A 231 -5.93 -2.92 -3.40
C VAL A 231 -6.80 -3.73 -2.44
N ILE A 232 -7.62 -3.06 -1.62
CA ILE A 232 -8.53 -3.74 -0.68
C ILE A 232 -9.57 -4.58 -1.44
N SER A 233 -10.12 -4.06 -2.53
CA SER A 233 -11.11 -4.77 -3.35
C SER A 233 -10.53 -6.04 -3.96
N ILE A 234 -9.33 -5.96 -4.55
CA ILE A 234 -8.60 -7.13 -5.08
C ILE A 234 -8.33 -8.13 -3.96
N GLY A 235 -7.87 -7.66 -2.80
CA GLY A 235 -7.62 -8.50 -1.63
C GLY A 235 -8.85 -9.28 -1.18
N ILE A 236 -10.02 -8.63 -1.11
CA ILE A 236 -11.29 -9.28 -0.75
C ILE A 236 -11.70 -10.34 -1.78
N VAL A 237 -11.53 -10.06 -3.07
CA VAL A 237 -11.85 -11.04 -4.13
C VAL A 237 -10.93 -12.25 -4.04
N LEU A 238 -9.62 -12.04 -3.91
CA LEU A 238 -8.64 -13.12 -3.76
C LEU A 238 -8.89 -13.97 -2.51
N LEU A 239 -9.22 -13.33 -1.38
CA LEU A 239 -9.56 -14.02 -0.14
C LEU A 239 -10.81 -14.91 -0.31
N ARG A 240 -11.86 -14.41 -0.99
CA ARG A 240 -13.05 -15.20 -1.28
C ARG A 240 -12.76 -16.41 -2.15
N VAL A 241 -11.86 -16.28 -3.13
CA VAL A 241 -11.43 -17.38 -4.00
C VAL A 241 -10.64 -18.43 -3.21
N LEU A 242 -9.77 -18.01 -2.28
CA LEU A 242 -8.99 -18.95 -1.45
C LEU A 242 -9.85 -19.80 -0.50
N ILE A 243 -10.97 -19.26 -0.01
CA ILE A 243 -11.84 -19.95 0.96
C ILE A 243 -12.75 -21.00 0.29
N ARG A 244 -13.08 -20.84 -0.99
CA ARG A 244 -13.95 -21.77 -1.75
C ARG A 244 -13.16 -22.55 -2.79
N ARG A 245 -12.37 -23.53 -2.33
CA ARG A 245 -11.74 -24.50 -3.23
C ARG A 245 -12.65 -25.72 -3.38
N GLY A 246 -13.19 -25.88 -4.59
CA GLY A 246 -13.86 -27.12 -4.98
C GLY A 246 -12.85 -28.24 -5.25
N ILE A 247 -13.36 -29.43 -5.55
CA ILE A 247 -12.54 -30.59 -5.94
C ILE A 247 -12.01 -30.33 -7.35
N GLU A 248 -10.68 -30.28 -7.46
CA GLU A 248 -9.97 -30.01 -8.72
C GLU A 248 -9.27 -31.25 -9.28
N SER A 249 -9.18 -32.33 -8.50
CA SER A 249 -8.52 -33.54 -8.95
C SER A 249 -9.11 -34.79 -8.26
N PRO A 250 -9.14 -35.96 -8.93
CA PRO A 250 -9.60 -37.21 -8.34
C PRO A 250 -8.78 -37.63 -7.11
N GLU A 251 -7.47 -37.32 -7.11
CA GLU A 251 -6.54 -37.69 -6.04
C GLU A 251 -6.94 -37.06 -4.70
N GLN A 252 -7.55 -35.87 -4.72
CA GLN A 252 -8.07 -35.23 -3.50
C GLN A 252 -9.17 -36.05 -2.80
N LEU A 253 -9.90 -36.89 -3.55
CA LEU A 253 -10.89 -37.82 -3.00
C LEU A 253 -10.24 -39.14 -2.58
N GLU A 254 -9.26 -39.62 -3.34
CA GLU A 254 -8.53 -40.85 -3.00
C GLU A 254 -7.69 -40.68 -1.73
N ASP A 255 -7.11 -39.50 -1.50
CA ASP A 255 -6.34 -39.15 -0.29
C ASP A 255 -7.16 -39.26 1.00
N ILE A 256 -8.47 -39.05 0.92
CA ILE A 256 -9.40 -39.21 2.05
C ILE A 256 -10.03 -40.62 2.11
N GLY A 257 -9.54 -41.55 1.29
CA GLY A 257 -9.98 -42.94 1.25
C GLY A 257 -11.23 -43.20 0.41
N ILE A 258 -11.62 -42.27 -0.47
CA ILE A 258 -12.79 -42.39 -1.34
C ILE A 258 -12.36 -42.79 -2.74
N ASN A 259 -12.72 -43.99 -3.17
CA ASN A 259 -12.41 -44.49 -4.50
C ASN A 259 -13.17 -43.71 -5.59
N VAL A 260 -12.46 -43.23 -6.62
CA VAL A 260 -13.07 -42.57 -7.78
C VAL A 260 -13.23 -43.58 -8.92
N TYR A 261 -14.48 -43.89 -9.30
CA TYR A 261 -14.79 -44.89 -10.33
C TYR A 261 -14.69 -44.37 -11.75
N ALA A 262 -14.96 -43.07 -11.92
CA ALA A 262 -14.89 -42.40 -13.21
C ALA A 262 -14.77 -40.89 -13.03
N SER A 263 -14.01 -40.27 -13.92
CA SER A 263 -14.01 -38.82 -14.12
C SER A 263 -14.67 -38.53 -15.47
N ILE A 264 -15.87 -37.94 -15.42
CA ILE A 264 -16.67 -37.64 -16.61
C ILE A 264 -16.42 -36.18 -17.01
N PRO A 265 -15.83 -35.92 -18.19
CA PRO A 265 -15.59 -34.55 -18.64
C PRO A 265 -16.90 -33.84 -19.02
N VAL A 266 -16.84 -32.52 -19.10
CA VAL A 266 -17.95 -31.73 -19.66
C VAL A 266 -18.13 -32.13 -21.13
N ALA A 267 -19.34 -32.55 -21.50
CA ALA A 267 -19.68 -32.91 -22.87
C ALA A 267 -19.43 -31.73 -23.84
N GLU A 268 -18.86 -32.03 -25.01
CA GLU A 268 -18.39 -31.01 -25.97
C GLU A 268 -19.55 -30.14 -26.47
N THR A 269 -20.72 -30.73 -26.61
CA THR A 269 -21.96 -30.05 -27.04
C THR A 269 -22.42 -28.99 -26.03
N TYR A 270 -22.11 -29.18 -24.74
CA TYR A 270 -22.38 -28.22 -23.67
C TYR A 270 -21.24 -27.20 -23.53
N ALA A 271 -19.99 -27.61 -23.76
CA ALA A 271 -18.83 -26.70 -23.76
C ALA A 271 -18.93 -25.64 -24.87
N GLN A 272 -19.26 -26.04 -26.10
CA GLN A 272 -19.35 -25.12 -27.26
C GLN A 272 -20.49 -24.09 -27.16
N LYS A 273 -21.60 -24.43 -26.51
CA LYS A 273 -22.73 -23.51 -26.32
C LYS A 273 -22.49 -22.44 -25.24
N THR A 274 -21.57 -22.69 -24.32
CA THR A 274 -21.24 -21.74 -23.25
C THR A 274 -20.35 -20.58 -23.76
N ASP A 275 -19.54 -20.84 -24.79
CA ASP A 275 -18.69 -19.81 -25.42
C ASP A 275 -19.46 -18.85 -26.34
N GLN A 276 -20.52 -19.31 -27.02
CA GLN A 276 -21.33 -18.44 -27.88
C GLN A 276 -22.31 -17.55 -27.10
N ASN A 277 -22.75 -17.96 -25.91
CA ASN A 277 -23.77 -17.25 -25.14
C ASN A 277 -23.25 -16.16 -24.19
N LYS A 278 -21.93 -15.92 -24.11
CA LYS A 278 -21.42 -14.69 -23.45
C LYS A 278 -21.67 -13.42 -24.26
N LYS A 279 -22.13 -13.51 -25.51
CA LYS A 279 -22.28 -12.35 -26.41
C LYS A 279 -23.69 -11.78 -26.58
N TRP A 280 -24.77 -12.40 -26.09
CA TRP A 280 -26.11 -11.81 -26.30
C TRP A 280 -27.10 -12.04 -25.15
N LEU A 281 -27.53 -10.94 -24.54
CA LEU A 281 -28.63 -10.88 -23.59
C LEU A 281 -29.94 -11.37 -24.22
N GLY A 282 -30.73 -12.09 -23.42
CA GLY A 282 -32.18 -11.94 -23.45
C GLY A 282 -32.96 -12.69 -24.52
N LYS A 283 -32.87 -14.02 -24.56
CA LYS A 283 -34.00 -14.83 -25.02
C LYS A 283 -34.03 -16.17 -24.28
N GLY A 284 -35.18 -16.48 -23.68
CA GLY A 284 -35.39 -17.54 -22.72
C GLY A 284 -34.73 -18.86 -23.10
N LEU A 285 -33.89 -19.36 -22.19
CA LEU A 285 -33.40 -20.72 -22.19
C LEU A 285 -34.62 -21.65 -22.18
N LYS A 286 -35.01 -22.18 -23.34
CA LYS A 286 -35.75 -23.44 -23.34
C LYS A 286 -34.78 -24.47 -22.78
N ASP A 287 -35.11 -25.02 -21.61
CA ASP A 287 -34.41 -26.17 -21.01
C ASP A 287 -34.45 -27.35 -21.97
N ILE A 288 -33.49 -27.39 -22.91
CA ILE A 288 -33.28 -28.55 -23.78
C ILE A 288 -32.46 -29.53 -22.96
N HIS A 289 -33.16 -30.41 -22.25
CA HIS A 289 -32.58 -31.60 -21.65
C HIS A 289 -32.20 -32.56 -22.78
N SER A 290 -30.94 -32.54 -23.23
CA SER A 290 -30.41 -33.42 -24.29
C SER A 290 -30.03 -34.78 -23.71
N PHE A 291 -30.41 -35.85 -24.41
CA PHE A 291 -30.06 -37.23 -24.02
C PHE A 291 -28.84 -37.71 -24.80
N LEU A 292 -27.65 -37.38 -24.26
CA LEU A 292 -26.38 -37.41 -24.99
C LEU A 292 -25.98 -38.81 -25.50
N ALA A 293 -26.28 -39.88 -24.76
CA ALA A 293 -25.94 -41.25 -25.16
C ALA A 293 -26.58 -41.67 -26.50
N VAL A 294 -27.66 -41.00 -26.91
CA VAL A 294 -28.38 -41.25 -28.17
C VAL A 294 -28.03 -40.20 -29.21
N GLU A 295 -27.96 -38.92 -28.81
CA GLU A 295 -27.70 -37.81 -29.74
C GLU A 295 -26.25 -37.77 -30.23
N ASN A 296 -25.27 -38.03 -29.35
CA ASN A 296 -23.86 -38.07 -29.70
C ASN A 296 -23.13 -39.21 -28.97
N PRO A 297 -23.25 -40.46 -29.44
CA PRO A 297 -22.62 -41.61 -28.80
C PRO A 297 -21.08 -41.58 -28.80
N ALA A 298 -20.46 -40.75 -29.65
CA ALA A 298 -19.01 -40.62 -29.77
C ALA A 298 -18.43 -39.52 -28.85
N ASP A 299 -19.27 -38.82 -28.07
CA ASP A 299 -18.81 -37.78 -27.15
C ASP A 299 -17.89 -38.36 -26.06
N ILE A 300 -16.88 -37.58 -25.68
CA ILE A 300 -15.90 -37.94 -24.66
C ILE A 300 -16.58 -38.27 -23.31
N ALA A 301 -17.65 -37.55 -22.95
CA ALA A 301 -18.41 -37.84 -21.74
C ALA A 301 -19.07 -39.23 -21.79
N ILE A 302 -19.52 -39.67 -22.97
CA ILE A 302 -20.11 -41.00 -23.17
C ILE A 302 -19.03 -42.08 -23.07
N GLU A 303 -17.84 -41.85 -23.60
CA GLU A 303 -16.71 -42.78 -23.46
C GLU A 303 -16.29 -42.96 -22.00
N ALA A 304 -16.24 -41.87 -21.23
CA ALA A 304 -16.00 -41.95 -19.78
C ALA A 304 -17.08 -42.78 -19.05
N ILE A 305 -18.36 -42.71 -19.48
CA ILE A 305 -19.43 -43.53 -18.92
C ILE A 305 -19.34 -45.00 -19.39
N ARG A 306 -18.80 -45.29 -20.59
CA ARG A 306 -18.44 -46.68 -20.97
C ARG A 306 -17.34 -47.25 -20.09
N GLY A 307 -16.36 -46.43 -19.72
CA GLY A 307 -15.36 -46.74 -18.69
C GLY A 307 -16.03 -47.06 -17.35
N LEU A 308 -16.92 -46.18 -16.88
CA LEU A 308 -17.71 -46.38 -15.66
C LEU A 308 -18.49 -47.70 -15.68
N ARG A 309 -19.13 -48.07 -16.80
CA ARG A 309 -19.83 -49.37 -16.93
C ARG A 309 -18.89 -50.54 -16.63
N THR A 310 -17.66 -50.49 -17.14
CA THR A 310 -16.67 -51.57 -16.94
C THR A 310 -16.25 -51.65 -15.47
N SER A 311 -15.91 -50.52 -14.85
CA SER A 311 -15.56 -50.46 -13.43
C SER A 311 -16.73 -50.90 -12.53
N LEU A 312 -17.95 -50.51 -12.90
CA LEU A 312 -19.17 -50.90 -12.20
C LEU A 312 -19.46 -52.40 -12.31
N HIS A 313 -19.17 -53.02 -13.47
CA HIS A 313 -19.36 -54.46 -13.64
C HIS A 313 -18.60 -55.25 -12.58
N PHE A 314 -17.34 -54.89 -12.32
CA PHE A 314 -16.52 -55.51 -11.26
C PHE A 314 -17.04 -55.16 -9.86
N ALA A 315 -17.42 -53.90 -9.60
CA ALA A 315 -17.95 -53.50 -8.30
C ALA A 315 -19.26 -54.22 -7.93
N MET A 316 -20.06 -54.56 -8.93
CA MET A 316 -21.35 -55.24 -8.73
C MET A 316 -21.24 -56.76 -8.59
N MET A 317 -20.10 -57.39 -8.90
CA MET A 317 -19.94 -58.85 -8.72
C MET A 317 -20.05 -59.28 -7.24
N GLU A 318 -19.69 -58.38 -6.32
CA GLU A 318 -19.76 -58.61 -4.87
C GLU A 318 -21.01 -57.97 -4.22
N ALA A 319 -21.91 -57.40 -5.01
CA ALA A 319 -23.08 -56.69 -4.48
C ALA A 319 -24.20 -57.68 -4.09
N ARG A 320 -24.98 -57.32 -3.08
CA ARG A 320 -26.12 -58.14 -2.60
C ARG A 320 -27.24 -58.33 -3.63
N ASN A 321 -27.40 -57.38 -4.55
CA ASN A 321 -28.42 -57.40 -5.58
C ASN A 321 -27.96 -56.55 -6.78
N ASN A 322 -28.77 -56.59 -7.85
CA ASN A 322 -28.57 -55.86 -9.10
C ASN A 322 -29.19 -54.45 -9.11
N ILE A 323 -29.38 -53.84 -7.93
CA ILE A 323 -29.93 -52.49 -7.80
C ILE A 323 -28.77 -51.51 -7.55
N LEU A 324 -28.66 -50.52 -8.42
CA LEU A 324 -27.69 -49.44 -8.38
C LEU A 324 -28.38 -48.12 -8.00
N MET A 325 -27.90 -47.46 -6.96
CA MET A 325 -28.29 -46.11 -6.62
C MET A 325 -27.22 -45.11 -7.04
N ILE A 326 -27.66 -44.09 -7.76
CA ILE A 326 -26.84 -42.92 -8.06
C ILE A 326 -27.41 -41.76 -7.25
N SER A 327 -26.60 -41.27 -6.32
CA SER A 327 -26.88 -40.08 -5.54
C SER A 327 -25.76 -39.06 -5.73
N GLY A 328 -25.78 -37.96 -4.99
CA GLY A 328 -24.63 -37.08 -4.92
C GLY A 328 -24.76 -36.06 -3.80
N ALA A 329 -23.68 -35.39 -3.48
CA ALA A 329 -23.63 -34.51 -2.31
C ALA A 329 -24.59 -33.33 -2.40
N SER A 330 -24.54 -32.54 -3.47
CA SER A 330 -25.36 -31.32 -3.64
C SER A 330 -26.33 -31.41 -4.83
N PRO A 331 -27.36 -30.54 -4.90
CA PRO A 331 -28.13 -30.34 -6.12
C PRO A 331 -27.22 -30.02 -7.32
N ASN A 332 -27.65 -30.34 -8.53
CA ASN A 332 -26.94 -30.07 -9.79
C ASN A 332 -25.57 -30.76 -9.96
N ALA A 333 -25.23 -31.77 -9.13
CA ALA A 333 -24.01 -32.55 -9.35
C ALA A 333 -23.98 -33.35 -10.68
N GLY A 334 -25.13 -33.43 -11.38
CA GLY A 334 -25.29 -34.19 -12.63
C GLY A 334 -25.64 -35.67 -12.42
N LYS A 335 -26.25 -36.01 -11.29
CA LYS A 335 -26.74 -37.37 -10.95
C LYS A 335 -27.59 -37.95 -12.07
N THR A 336 -28.63 -37.23 -12.46
CA THR A 336 -29.56 -37.59 -13.54
C THR A 336 -28.83 -37.73 -14.89
N PHE A 337 -27.84 -36.88 -15.18
CA PHE A 337 -27.05 -37.02 -16.40
C PHE A 337 -26.26 -38.33 -16.40
N VAL A 338 -25.57 -38.65 -15.31
CA VAL A 338 -24.79 -39.88 -15.20
C VAL A 338 -25.71 -41.11 -15.22
N SER A 339 -26.80 -41.10 -14.45
CA SER A 339 -27.69 -42.26 -14.30
C SER A 339 -28.45 -42.59 -15.58
N THR A 340 -28.96 -41.60 -16.30
CA THR A 340 -29.73 -41.81 -17.53
C THR A 340 -28.84 -42.30 -18.68
N ASN A 341 -27.65 -41.71 -18.85
CA ASN A 341 -26.70 -42.14 -19.88
C ASN A 341 -26.10 -43.52 -19.57
N LEU A 342 -25.81 -43.80 -18.30
CA LEU A 342 -25.34 -45.12 -17.88
C LEU A 342 -26.38 -46.21 -18.19
N ALA A 343 -27.67 -45.95 -17.93
CA ALA A 343 -28.75 -46.88 -18.25
C ALA A 343 -28.82 -47.21 -19.75
N ALA A 344 -28.70 -46.20 -20.62
CA ALA A 344 -28.64 -46.43 -22.08
C ALA A 344 -27.41 -47.25 -22.49
N ILE A 345 -26.22 -46.92 -21.98
CA ILE A 345 -24.97 -47.60 -22.36
C ILE A 345 -24.93 -49.07 -21.88
N ILE A 346 -25.58 -49.38 -20.76
CA ILE A 346 -25.72 -50.76 -20.28
C ILE A 346 -26.73 -51.52 -21.14
N THR A 347 -27.84 -50.88 -21.53
CA THR A 347 -28.85 -51.48 -22.40
C THR A 347 -28.29 -51.84 -23.77
N GLN A 348 -27.38 -51.02 -24.32
CA GLN A 348 -26.66 -51.32 -25.57
C GLN A 348 -25.86 -52.64 -25.52
N THR A 349 -25.57 -53.18 -24.33
CA THR A 349 -24.92 -54.50 -24.17
C THR A 349 -25.89 -55.68 -24.17
N GLY A 350 -27.18 -55.44 -24.44
CA GLY A 350 -28.22 -56.47 -24.48
C GLY A 350 -28.85 -56.79 -23.12
N LYS A 351 -28.49 -56.06 -22.06
CA LYS A 351 -29.08 -56.22 -20.72
C LYS A 351 -30.44 -55.53 -20.61
N LYS A 352 -31.37 -56.15 -19.89
CA LYS A 352 -32.65 -55.54 -19.50
C LYS A 352 -32.42 -54.58 -18.34
N VAL A 353 -32.58 -53.29 -18.60
CA VAL A 353 -32.40 -52.23 -17.60
C VAL A 353 -33.74 -51.58 -17.25
N LEU A 354 -34.00 -51.41 -15.95
CA LEU A 354 -35.08 -50.57 -15.43
C LEU A 354 -34.49 -49.31 -14.80
N PHE A 355 -34.90 -48.14 -15.28
CA PHE A 355 -34.59 -46.85 -14.66
C PHE A 355 -35.77 -46.36 -13.83
N ILE A 356 -35.54 -45.97 -12.58
CA ILE A 356 -36.58 -45.41 -11.70
C ILE A 356 -36.15 -44.02 -11.25
N ASP A 357 -36.95 -43.02 -11.57
CA ASP A 357 -36.78 -41.67 -11.02
C ASP A 357 -37.37 -41.63 -9.61
N THR A 358 -36.49 -41.72 -8.62
CA THR A 358 -36.86 -41.68 -7.20
C THR A 358 -36.83 -40.27 -6.62
N ASP A 359 -36.43 -39.25 -7.39
CA ASP A 359 -36.56 -37.85 -7.01
C ASP A 359 -37.99 -37.35 -7.23
N MET A 360 -38.88 -37.75 -6.34
CA MET A 360 -40.28 -37.30 -6.30
C MET A 360 -40.42 -35.80 -6.04
N ARG A 361 -39.34 -35.07 -5.71
CA ARG A 361 -39.38 -33.63 -5.41
C ARG A 361 -39.07 -32.81 -6.65
N LYS A 362 -37.91 -33.02 -7.27
CA LYS A 362 -37.40 -32.22 -8.41
C LYS A 362 -37.04 -33.05 -9.66
N GLY A 363 -37.29 -34.36 -9.66
CA GLY A 363 -37.05 -35.21 -10.83
C GLY A 363 -37.69 -34.70 -12.13
N TYR A 364 -36.91 -34.69 -13.20
CA TYR A 364 -37.31 -34.16 -14.52
C TYR A 364 -37.04 -35.14 -15.66
N THR A 365 -36.73 -36.41 -15.34
CA THR A 365 -36.40 -37.45 -16.32
C THR A 365 -37.53 -37.72 -17.31
N HIS A 366 -38.80 -37.56 -16.91
CA HIS A 366 -39.94 -37.64 -17.82
C HIS A 366 -39.86 -36.63 -18.96
N LYS A 367 -39.34 -35.41 -18.71
CA LYS A 367 -39.10 -34.40 -19.76
C LYS A 367 -37.94 -34.80 -20.65
N LEU A 368 -36.86 -35.33 -20.06
CA LEU A 368 -35.68 -35.81 -20.80
C LEU A 368 -36.04 -36.92 -21.79
N PHE A 369 -36.89 -37.86 -21.37
CA PHE A 369 -37.30 -38.99 -22.21
C PHE A 369 -38.53 -38.70 -23.07
N ASN A 370 -39.09 -37.48 -23.01
CA ASN A 370 -40.33 -37.11 -23.67
C ASN A 370 -41.48 -38.10 -23.40
N THR A 371 -41.65 -38.47 -22.13
CA THR A 371 -42.67 -39.41 -21.65
C THR A 371 -43.64 -38.71 -20.69
N ASN A 372 -44.88 -39.20 -20.64
CA ASN A 372 -45.87 -38.67 -19.69
C ASN A 372 -45.47 -39.02 -18.26
N ASN A 373 -45.80 -38.17 -17.29
CA ASN A 373 -45.48 -38.37 -15.87
C ASN A 373 -46.65 -38.98 -15.06
N GLU A 374 -47.67 -39.49 -15.73
CA GLU A 374 -48.83 -40.14 -15.10
C GLU A 374 -48.51 -41.57 -14.68
N HIS A 375 -49.13 -42.07 -13.60
CA HIS A 375 -48.91 -43.42 -13.09
C HIS A 375 -47.43 -43.71 -12.76
N GLY A 376 -46.77 -42.80 -12.04
CA GLY A 376 -45.36 -42.94 -11.67
C GLY A 376 -45.12 -43.63 -10.32
N LEU A 377 -43.89 -43.53 -9.82
CA LEU A 377 -43.46 -44.08 -8.53
C LEU A 377 -44.37 -43.62 -7.39
N SER A 378 -44.71 -42.33 -7.32
CA SER A 378 -45.59 -41.82 -6.26
C SER A 378 -46.98 -42.47 -6.28
N ASP A 379 -47.51 -42.82 -7.46
CA ASP A 379 -48.80 -43.49 -7.61
C ASP A 379 -48.72 -44.98 -7.21
N ILE A 380 -47.61 -45.66 -7.52
CA ILE A 380 -47.34 -47.05 -7.09
C ILE A 380 -47.27 -47.11 -5.56
N LEU A 381 -46.48 -46.22 -4.95
CA LEU A 381 -46.30 -46.21 -3.50
C LEU A 381 -47.59 -45.82 -2.77
N SER A 382 -48.40 -44.93 -3.37
CA SER A 382 -49.73 -44.59 -2.87
C SER A 382 -50.77 -45.69 -3.13
N GLY A 383 -50.47 -46.72 -3.94
CA GLY A 383 -51.37 -47.83 -4.26
C GLY A 383 -52.48 -47.47 -5.26
N LYS A 384 -52.28 -46.41 -6.02
CA LYS A 384 -53.20 -45.92 -7.06
C LYS A 384 -52.94 -46.57 -8.42
N SER A 385 -51.77 -47.17 -8.61
CA SER A 385 -51.35 -47.83 -9.85
C SER A 385 -50.67 -49.17 -9.55
N VAL A 386 -50.79 -50.12 -10.48
CA VAL A 386 -50.09 -51.40 -10.45
C VAL A 386 -48.72 -51.24 -11.13
N ILE A 387 -47.72 -52.01 -10.70
CA ILE A 387 -46.33 -51.89 -11.17
C ILE A 387 -46.24 -52.01 -12.69
N GLU A 388 -46.87 -53.03 -13.29
CA GLU A 388 -46.78 -53.32 -14.73
C GLU A 388 -47.37 -52.18 -15.59
N LYS A 389 -48.39 -51.48 -15.08
CA LYS A 389 -49.01 -50.33 -15.78
C LYS A 389 -48.14 -49.08 -15.71
N SER A 390 -47.29 -48.99 -14.70
CA SER A 390 -46.41 -47.84 -14.46
C SER A 390 -45.07 -47.94 -15.20
N VAL A 391 -44.72 -49.12 -15.70
CA VAL A 391 -43.51 -49.33 -16.53
C VAL A 391 -43.76 -48.79 -17.94
N LYS A 392 -42.88 -47.90 -18.38
CA LYS A 392 -42.90 -47.29 -19.71
C LYS A 392 -41.61 -47.63 -20.44
N LYS A 393 -41.68 -47.87 -21.74
CA LYS A 393 -40.49 -48.12 -22.55
C LYS A 393 -39.93 -46.81 -23.12
N VAL A 394 -38.65 -46.53 -22.90
CA VAL A 394 -37.96 -45.39 -23.50
C VAL A 394 -37.43 -45.80 -24.87
N THR A 395 -38.03 -45.29 -25.94
CA THR A 395 -37.70 -45.69 -27.32
C THR A 395 -36.29 -45.27 -27.74
N SER A 396 -35.80 -44.13 -27.26
CA SER A 396 -34.47 -43.60 -27.59
C SER A 396 -33.33 -44.43 -26.96
N GLY A 397 -33.49 -44.88 -25.72
CA GLY A 397 -32.48 -45.63 -24.97
C GLY A 397 -32.69 -47.14 -24.88
N GLN A 398 -33.84 -47.63 -25.35
CA GLN A 398 -34.26 -49.04 -25.35
C GLN A 398 -34.40 -49.71 -23.97
N PHE A 399 -34.49 -48.93 -22.88
CA PHE A 399 -34.70 -49.43 -21.52
C PHE A 399 -36.11 -49.13 -21.01
N ASP A 400 -36.49 -49.81 -19.92
CA ASP A 400 -37.76 -49.58 -19.24
C ASP A 400 -37.60 -48.52 -18.14
N TYR A 401 -38.65 -47.77 -17.88
CA TYR A 401 -38.61 -46.55 -17.10
C TYR A 401 -39.87 -46.40 -16.23
N ILE A 402 -39.66 -46.06 -14.96
CA ILE A 402 -40.70 -45.61 -14.04
C ILE A 402 -40.43 -44.14 -13.72
N SER A 403 -41.36 -43.27 -14.12
CA SER A 403 -41.32 -41.85 -13.81
C SER A 403 -41.62 -41.58 -12.35
N ARG A 404 -41.17 -40.44 -11.80
CA ARG A 404 -41.45 -40.09 -10.40
C ARG A 404 -42.94 -40.00 -10.05
N GLY A 405 -43.80 -39.65 -11.01
CA GLY A 405 -45.23 -39.43 -10.79
C GLY A 405 -45.58 -38.01 -10.37
N LEU A 406 -46.82 -37.78 -9.92
CA LEU A 406 -47.23 -36.52 -9.33
C LEU A 406 -46.48 -36.29 -8.01
N VAL A 407 -46.04 -35.07 -7.73
CA VAL A 407 -45.28 -34.75 -6.52
C VAL A 407 -46.16 -35.01 -5.29
N PRO A 408 -45.83 -35.99 -4.43
CA PRO A 408 -46.62 -36.28 -3.26
C PRO A 408 -46.30 -35.29 -2.12
N PRO A 409 -47.22 -35.07 -1.17
CA PRO A 409 -46.95 -34.21 -0.01
C PRO A 409 -45.91 -34.82 0.95
N ASN A 410 -45.76 -36.14 0.95
CA ASN A 410 -44.94 -36.93 1.88
C ASN A 410 -44.01 -37.95 1.17
N PRO A 411 -42.97 -37.50 0.43
CA PRO A 411 -42.10 -38.40 -0.35
C PRO A 411 -41.33 -39.42 0.50
N ALA A 412 -40.79 -39.01 1.65
CA ALA A 412 -39.93 -39.87 2.47
C ALA A 412 -40.72 -41.02 3.12
N GLU A 413 -41.93 -40.73 3.59
CA GLU A 413 -42.86 -41.69 4.19
C GLU A 413 -43.29 -42.75 3.18
N LEU A 414 -43.51 -42.36 1.92
CA LEU A 414 -43.83 -43.28 0.84
C LEU A 414 -42.66 -44.25 0.55
N LEU A 415 -41.42 -43.78 0.64
CA LEU A 415 -40.21 -44.60 0.44
C LEU A 415 -39.95 -45.58 1.59
N MET A 416 -40.44 -45.29 2.80
CA MET A 416 -40.36 -46.22 3.95
C MET A 416 -41.41 -47.32 3.93
N HIS A 417 -42.47 -47.18 3.11
CA HIS A 417 -43.58 -48.12 3.08
C HIS A 417 -43.19 -49.46 2.43
N GLN A 418 -43.81 -50.56 2.87
CA GLN A 418 -43.56 -51.92 2.36
C GLN A 418 -43.65 -52.05 0.83
N ARG A 419 -44.53 -51.25 0.21
CA ARG A 419 -44.70 -51.20 -1.26
C ARG A 419 -43.43 -50.82 -2.02
N PHE A 420 -42.55 -50.00 -1.43
CA PHE A 420 -41.26 -49.70 -2.05
C PHE A 420 -40.35 -50.94 -2.03
N ALA A 421 -40.33 -51.67 -0.93
CA ALA A 421 -39.61 -52.94 -0.81
C ALA A 421 -40.12 -53.97 -1.84
N ASP A 422 -41.45 -54.09 -1.97
CA ASP A 422 -42.09 -55.00 -2.93
C ASP A 422 -41.75 -54.63 -4.37
N LEU A 423 -41.73 -53.32 -4.70
CA LEU A 423 -41.31 -52.81 -6.00
C LEU A 423 -39.83 -53.13 -6.29
N MET A 424 -38.93 -52.91 -5.32
CA MET A 424 -37.50 -53.22 -5.49
C MET A 424 -37.26 -54.72 -5.69
N LYS A 425 -37.98 -55.57 -4.95
CA LYS A 425 -37.91 -57.03 -5.12
C LYS A 425 -38.36 -57.45 -6.51
N TRP A 426 -39.54 -56.99 -6.93
CA TRP A 426 -40.07 -57.25 -8.27
C TRP A 426 -39.10 -56.77 -9.36
N ALA A 427 -38.54 -55.57 -9.21
CA ALA A 427 -37.61 -55.01 -10.19
C ALA A 427 -36.31 -55.82 -10.28
N SER A 428 -35.79 -56.28 -9.14
CA SER A 428 -34.58 -57.11 -9.08
C SER A 428 -34.74 -58.46 -9.77
N GLU A 429 -35.93 -59.06 -9.69
CA GLU A 429 -36.26 -60.36 -10.30
C GLU A 429 -36.52 -60.28 -11.82
N ASN A 430 -37.03 -59.15 -12.32
CA ASN A 430 -37.46 -59.00 -13.73
C ASN A 430 -36.43 -58.34 -14.66
N TYR A 431 -35.43 -57.65 -14.10
CA TYR A 431 -34.42 -56.91 -14.85
C TYR A 431 -33.02 -57.38 -14.51
N ASP A 432 -32.08 -57.23 -15.45
CA ASP A 432 -30.66 -57.55 -15.20
C ASP A 432 -29.98 -56.46 -14.35
N LEU A 433 -30.47 -55.21 -14.45
CA LEU A 433 -30.00 -54.08 -13.66
C LEU A 433 -31.13 -53.08 -13.42
N VAL A 434 -31.22 -52.59 -12.18
CA VAL A 434 -32.14 -51.50 -11.80
C VAL A 434 -31.32 -50.27 -11.42
N VAL A 435 -31.55 -49.14 -12.08
CA VAL A 435 -30.85 -47.86 -11.82
C VAL A 435 -31.82 -46.89 -11.15
N LEU A 436 -31.48 -46.42 -9.96
CA LEU A 436 -32.26 -45.45 -9.19
C LEU A 436 -31.58 -44.09 -9.23
N ASP A 437 -32.28 -43.07 -9.74
CA ASP A 437 -31.85 -41.66 -9.64
C ASP A 437 -32.46 -41.03 -8.40
N THR A 438 -31.62 -40.58 -7.47
CA THR A 438 -32.04 -40.10 -6.15
C THR A 438 -31.78 -38.61 -5.94
N PRO A 439 -32.55 -37.95 -5.07
CA PRO A 439 -32.23 -36.59 -4.65
C PRO A 439 -30.90 -36.55 -3.85
N PRO A 440 -30.25 -35.38 -3.75
CA PRO A 440 -28.98 -35.25 -3.05
C PRO A 440 -29.10 -35.51 -1.54
N ILE A 441 -28.19 -36.33 -1.01
CA ILE A 441 -28.16 -36.76 0.41
C ILE A 441 -27.95 -35.61 1.40
N LEU A 442 -27.27 -34.53 1.00
CA LEU A 442 -27.13 -33.36 1.87
C LEU A 442 -28.41 -32.54 1.96
N ALA A 443 -29.30 -32.64 0.96
CA ALA A 443 -30.54 -31.87 0.92
C ALA A 443 -31.71 -32.58 1.63
N VAL A 444 -31.86 -33.89 1.43
CA VAL A 444 -32.98 -34.68 1.98
C VAL A 444 -32.55 -36.11 2.32
N THR A 445 -33.33 -36.77 3.18
CA THR A 445 -33.04 -38.13 3.68
C THR A 445 -33.48 -39.26 2.73
N ASP A 446 -34.21 -38.94 1.67
CA ASP A 446 -34.79 -39.91 0.72
C ASP A 446 -33.73 -40.91 0.21
N ALA A 447 -32.53 -40.45 -0.16
CA ALA A 447 -31.45 -41.32 -0.64
C ALA A 447 -30.93 -42.30 0.42
N ALA A 448 -30.90 -41.90 1.70
CA ALA A 448 -30.53 -42.80 2.79
C ALA A 448 -31.55 -43.93 2.98
N ILE A 449 -32.85 -43.62 2.84
CA ILE A 449 -33.93 -44.61 2.94
C ILE A 449 -33.83 -45.60 1.77
N ILE A 450 -33.65 -45.09 0.56
CA ILE A 450 -33.54 -45.91 -0.67
C ILE A 450 -32.31 -46.81 -0.61
N GLY A 451 -31.19 -46.32 -0.07
CA GLY A 451 -29.95 -47.08 0.04
C GLY A 451 -30.10 -48.41 0.80
N ASN A 452 -31.07 -48.52 1.72
CA ASN A 452 -31.35 -49.77 2.43
C ASN A 452 -31.86 -50.91 1.54
N TYR A 453 -32.31 -50.62 0.32
CA TYR A 453 -32.78 -51.62 -0.66
C TYR A 453 -31.78 -51.87 -1.80
N VAL A 454 -30.71 -51.09 -1.88
CA VAL A 454 -29.77 -51.04 -3.01
C VAL A 454 -28.49 -51.82 -2.74
N GLY A 455 -28.01 -52.60 -3.70
CA GLY A 455 -26.78 -53.37 -3.54
C GLY A 455 -25.50 -52.60 -3.82
N THR A 456 -25.55 -51.60 -4.69
CA THR A 456 -24.40 -50.72 -4.99
C THR A 456 -24.81 -49.26 -4.96
N THR A 457 -24.10 -48.43 -4.19
CA THR A 457 -24.33 -46.99 -4.13
C THR A 457 -23.11 -46.24 -4.67
N LEU A 458 -23.34 -45.33 -5.62
CA LEU A 458 -22.34 -44.40 -6.13
C LEU A 458 -22.73 -42.96 -5.84
N LEU A 459 -21.74 -42.15 -5.48
CA LEU A 459 -21.91 -40.74 -5.20
C LEU A 459 -21.36 -39.88 -6.34
N VAL A 460 -22.14 -38.94 -6.86
CA VAL A 460 -21.68 -38.01 -7.89
C VAL A 460 -21.27 -36.69 -7.24
N ALA A 461 -20.03 -36.28 -7.51
CA ALA A 461 -19.46 -34.98 -7.15
C ALA A 461 -19.26 -34.13 -8.41
N ARG A 462 -19.51 -32.83 -8.32
CA ARG A 462 -19.27 -31.87 -9.41
C ARG A 462 -17.91 -31.23 -9.27
N PHE A 463 -17.12 -31.29 -10.33
CA PHE A 463 -15.82 -30.63 -10.46
C PHE A 463 -15.93 -29.12 -10.15
N GLU A 464 -15.01 -28.58 -9.36
CA GLU A 464 -14.94 -27.17 -8.89
C GLU A 464 -16.13 -26.63 -8.08
N GLU A 465 -17.29 -27.29 -8.08
CA GLU A 465 -18.46 -26.87 -7.30
C GLU A 465 -18.52 -27.55 -5.94
N ASN A 466 -18.31 -28.87 -5.89
CA ASN A 466 -18.33 -29.59 -4.63
C ASN A 466 -16.99 -29.51 -3.93
N THR A 467 -17.02 -29.41 -2.60
CA THR A 467 -15.81 -29.48 -1.77
C THR A 467 -15.56 -30.90 -1.27
N VAL A 468 -14.30 -31.24 -0.99
CA VAL A 468 -13.92 -32.54 -0.39
C VAL A 468 -14.73 -32.81 0.89
N LYS A 469 -14.93 -31.76 1.71
CA LYS A 469 -15.70 -31.83 2.96
C LYS A 469 -17.19 -32.16 2.74
N GLU A 470 -17.81 -31.66 1.67
CA GLU A 470 -19.20 -32.01 1.35
C GLU A 470 -19.33 -33.49 0.97
N ILE A 471 -18.36 -34.03 0.23
CA ILE A 471 -18.31 -35.45 -0.13
C ILE A 471 -18.11 -36.30 1.12
N GLU A 472 -17.17 -35.93 1.99
CA GLU A 472 -16.93 -36.61 3.26
C GLU A 472 -18.19 -36.66 4.15
N VAL A 473 -18.89 -35.54 4.30
CA VAL A 473 -20.16 -35.48 5.06
C VAL A 473 -21.23 -36.36 4.41
N SER A 474 -21.27 -36.43 3.08
CA SER A 474 -22.21 -37.28 2.35
C SER A 474 -21.96 -38.76 2.63
N TYR A 475 -20.70 -39.20 2.62
CA TYR A 475 -20.30 -40.56 3.02
C TYR A 475 -20.74 -40.87 4.44
N LYS A 476 -20.41 -39.99 5.39
CA LYS A 476 -20.80 -40.15 6.81
C LYS A 476 -22.31 -40.30 6.99
N ARG A 477 -23.12 -39.55 6.23
CA ARG A 477 -24.60 -39.67 6.29
C ARG A 477 -25.10 -41.01 5.78
N PHE A 478 -24.51 -41.54 4.72
CA PHE A 478 -24.85 -42.88 4.21
C PHE A 478 -24.43 -43.97 5.20
N GLU A 479 -23.21 -43.90 5.75
CA GLU A 479 -22.73 -44.84 6.76
C GLU A 479 -23.58 -44.84 8.02
N GLN A 480 -23.99 -43.66 8.52
CA GLN A 480 -24.90 -43.53 9.66
C GLN A 480 -26.26 -44.21 9.42
N SER A 481 -26.66 -44.34 8.15
CA SER A 481 -27.91 -44.98 7.74
C SER A 481 -27.72 -46.47 7.37
N GLY A 482 -26.53 -47.03 7.56
CA GLY A 482 -26.21 -48.42 7.22
C GLY A 482 -25.98 -48.68 5.72
N VAL A 483 -25.80 -47.61 4.93
CA VAL A 483 -25.63 -47.70 3.46
C VAL A 483 -24.15 -47.57 3.11
N LEU A 484 -23.59 -48.61 2.51
CA LEU A 484 -22.22 -48.60 2.02
C LEU A 484 -22.14 -47.90 0.66
N VAL A 485 -21.37 -46.82 0.59
CA VAL A 485 -21.04 -46.13 -0.66
C VAL A 485 -19.77 -46.74 -1.22
N LYS A 486 -19.85 -47.34 -2.42
CA LYS A 486 -18.70 -48.02 -3.03
C LYS A 486 -17.64 -47.04 -3.54
N GLY A 487 -18.07 -45.89 -4.04
CA GLY A 487 -17.16 -44.86 -4.53
C GLY A 487 -17.85 -43.63 -5.08
N CYS A 488 -17.03 -42.72 -5.59
CA CYS A 488 -17.44 -41.43 -6.15
C CYS A 488 -17.25 -41.39 -7.67
N ILE A 489 -18.06 -40.58 -8.34
CA ILE A 489 -17.93 -40.21 -9.75
C ILE A 489 -17.70 -38.70 -9.79
N LEU A 490 -16.58 -38.28 -10.36
CA LEU A 490 -16.27 -36.87 -10.54
C LEU A 490 -16.81 -36.40 -11.89
N ASN A 491 -17.87 -35.61 -11.88
CA ASN A 491 -18.59 -35.18 -13.08
C ASN A 491 -18.28 -33.72 -13.45
N GLY A 492 -18.26 -33.42 -14.75
CA GLY A 492 -18.04 -32.08 -15.27
C GLY A 492 -16.58 -31.64 -15.26
N VAL A 493 -15.64 -32.59 -15.42
CA VAL A 493 -14.21 -32.28 -15.45
C VAL A 493 -13.87 -31.43 -16.68
N VAL A 494 -13.14 -30.33 -16.47
CA VAL A 494 -12.68 -29.43 -17.54
C VAL A 494 -11.16 -29.53 -17.64
N LYS A 495 -10.63 -29.66 -18.87
CA LYS A 495 -9.18 -29.67 -19.09
C LYS A 495 -8.60 -28.27 -18.82
N LYS A 496 -7.72 -28.12 -17.82
CA LYS A 496 -6.92 -26.90 -17.57
C LYS A 496 -5.44 -27.17 -17.71
N ALA A 497 -4.65 -26.12 -17.97
CA ALA A 497 -3.19 -26.19 -18.09
C ALA A 497 -2.48 -26.70 -16.81
N SER A 498 -3.11 -26.57 -15.63
CA SER A 498 -2.60 -27.13 -14.35
C SER A 498 -2.77 -28.64 -14.26
N SER A 499 -3.74 -29.23 -14.97
CA SER A 499 -3.96 -30.68 -15.03
C SER A 499 -2.95 -31.40 -15.94
N TYR A 500 -2.01 -30.67 -16.56
CA TYR A 500 -1.01 -31.23 -17.48
C TYR A 500 0.15 -31.94 -16.75
N TYR A 501 0.34 -31.68 -15.46
CA TYR A 501 1.42 -32.25 -14.64
C TYR A 501 0.97 -33.36 -13.67
N GLY A 502 -0.34 -33.59 -13.52
CA GLY A 502 -0.90 -34.74 -12.81
C GLY A 502 -1.14 -35.89 -13.79
N TYR A 503 -0.55 -37.03 -13.52
CA TYR A 503 -0.60 -38.24 -14.35
C TYR A 503 -2.04 -38.60 -14.78
N GLY A 504 -2.27 -38.84 -16.08
CA GLY A 504 -3.24 -39.88 -16.48
C GLY A 504 -4.56 -39.51 -17.17
N TYR A 505 -4.71 -38.38 -17.87
CA TYR A 505 -5.85 -38.21 -18.80
C TYR A 505 -5.42 -37.80 -20.23
N ASN A 506 -4.55 -38.62 -20.82
CA ASN A 506 -4.39 -38.63 -22.28
C ASN A 506 -5.61 -39.31 -22.90
N HIS A 507 -6.54 -38.49 -23.37
CA HIS A 507 -7.55 -38.96 -24.30
C HIS A 507 -6.84 -39.28 -25.62
N TYR A 508 -6.81 -40.55 -25.99
CA TYR A 508 -6.59 -40.93 -27.38
C TYR A 508 -7.90 -40.69 -28.13
N GLY A 509 -7.93 -39.64 -28.92
CA GLY A 509 -8.97 -39.31 -29.89
C GLY A 509 -8.29 -38.83 -31.16
#